data_AF-A0A7S2KAZ5-F1
#
_entry.id   AF-A0A7S2KAZ5-F1
#
_cell.length_a   1.000
_cell.length_b   1.000
_cell.length_c   1.000
_cell.angle_alpha   90.00
_cell.angle_beta   90.00
_cell.angle_gamma   90.00
#
_symmetry.space_group_name_H-M   'P 1'
#
loop_
_entity.id
_entity.type
_entity.pdbx_description
1 polymer ?
#
loop_
_entity_poly.entity_id
_entity_poly.type
_entity_poly.pdbx_seq_one_letter_code
_entity_poly.pdbx_strand_id
1 'polypeptide(L)'
;AINNNNITGTVPEIIWELHDLRELLLSCNSFEGTLSSNINNLDELKALDIKNNNFSGKIPPEIGRISPDYLFFQGNDFNGTMPSDLCGPRLKQLWADCGEVTCCCCTACCEDGSVCQMNKDDQKKL
;
A
#
# COMPACT_ATOMS: atom_id res chain seq x y z
N ALA A 1 13.79 -9.27 -1.73
CA ALA A 1 14.03 -7.83 -1.94
C ALA A 1 14.84 -7.64 -3.20
N ILE A 2 14.43 -6.72 -4.08
CA ILE A 2 15.13 -6.38 -5.34
C ILE A 2 15.11 -4.87 -5.62
N ASN A 3 15.22 -4.05 -4.56
CA ASN A 3 15.16 -2.58 -4.67
C ASN A 3 16.30 -1.99 -5.49
N ASN A 4 16.09 -0.81 -6.08
CA ASN A 4 17.09 0.00 -6.80
C ASN A 4 17.71 -0.74 -8.00
N ASN A 5 16.87 -1.24 -8.89
CA ASN A 5 17.28 -1.82 -10.16
C ASN A 5 16.48 -1.20 -11.31
N ASN A 6 16.72 -1.67 -12.53
CA ASN A 6 15.97 -1.27 -13.72
C ASN A 6 15.04 -2.39 -14.18
N ILE A 7 14.43 -3.12 -13.23
CA ILE A 7 13.54 -4.24 -13.57
C ILE A 7 12.23 -3.66 -14.10
N THR A 8 11.78 -4.20 -15.24
CA THR A 8 10.57 -3.78 -15.95
C THR A 8 9.55 -4.91 -16.02
N GLY A 9 8.34 -4.60 -16.51
CA GLY A 9 7.24 -5.54 -16.64
C GLY A 9 6.41 -5.66 -15.37
N THR A 10 5.52 -6.64 -15.31
CA THR A 10 4.62 -6.84 -14.17
C THR A 10 5.23 -7.74 -13.09
N VAL A 11 4.72 -7.64 -11.86
CA VAL A 11 5.03 -8.61 -10.81
C VAL A 11 4.45 -9.98 -11.21
N PRO A 12 5.24 -11.05 -11.30
CA PRO A 12 4.73 -12.37 -11.68
C PRO A 12 3.69 -12.89 -10.67
N GLU A 13 2.60 -13.50 -11.17
CA GLU A 13 1.48 -13.95 -10.32
C GLU A 13 1.91 -14.90 -9.18
N ILE A 14 2.93 -15.72 -9.42
CA ILE A 14 3.47 -16.67 -8.42
C ILE A 14 3.93 -15.98 -7.13
N ILE A 15 4.31 -14.69 -7.18
CA ILE A 15 4.70 -13.93 -5.99
C ILE A 15 3.52 -13.80 -5.03
N TRP A 16 2.30 -13.68 -5.54
CA TRP A 16 1.07 -13.58 -4.74
C TRP A 16 0.62 -14.92 -4.16
N GLU A 17 1.31 -16.02 -4.45
CA GLU A 17 1.01 -17.35 -3.88
C GLU A 17 1.98 -17.73 -2.74
N LEU A 18 2.92 -16.85 -2.41
CA LEU A 18 3.92 -17.09 -1.37
C LEU A 18 3.36 -16.80 0.03
N HIS A 19 2.54 -17.71 0.57
CA HIS A 19 1.85 -17.54 1.84
C HIS A 19 2.73 -17.14 3.04
N ASP A 20 3.99 -17.62 3.07
CA ASP A 20 4.95 -17.34 4.15
C ASP A 20 5.74 -16.04 3.95
N LEU A 21 5.48 -15.29 2.87
CA LEU A 21 6.22 -14.08 2.55
C LEU A 21 5.90 -12.97 3.55
N ARG A 22 6.92 -12.51 4.28
CA ARG A 22 6.78 -11.45 5.29
C ARG A 22 7.08 -10.05 4.78
N GLU A 23 7.98 -9.94 3.81
CA GLU A 23 8.41 -8.66 3.27
C GLU A 23 8.57 -8.76 1.76
N LEU A 24 7.89 -7.87 1.04
CA LEU A 24 8.03 -7.70 -0.40
C LEU A 24 8.56 -6.30 -0.68
N LEU A 25 9.86 -6.22 -0.98
CA LEU A 25 10.57 -4.97 -1.24
C LEU A 25 10.99 -4.93 -2.70
N LEU A 26 10.34 -4.06 -3.47
CA LEU A 26 10.48 -3.86 -4.93
C LEU A 26 10.77 -2.39 -5.31
N SER A 27 11.11 -1.53 -4.33
CA SER A 27 11.17 -0.09 -4.53
C SER A 27 12.25 0.37 -5.49
N CYS A 28 12.03 1.51 -6.14
CA CYS A 28 12.95 2.11 -7.11
C CYS A 28 13.29 1.13 -8.25
N ASN A 29 12.26 0.75 -9.01
CA ASN A 29 12.34 -0.06 -10.22
C ASN A 29 11.42 0.56 -11.29
N SER A 30 11.09 -0.19 -12.33
CA SER A 30 10.13 0.20 -13.37
C SER A 30 9.04 -0.88 -13.53
N PHE A 31 8.62 -1.50 -12.42
CA PHE A 31 7.50 -2.44 -12.43
C PHE A 31 6.21 -1.70 -12.82
N GLU A 32 5.42 -2.32 -13.69
CA GLU A 32 4.18 -1.76 -14.22
C GLU A 32 2.97 -2.67 -13.95
N GLY A 33 1.79 -2.20 -14.34
CA GLY A 33 0.52 -2.91 -14.18
C GLY A 33 -0.18 -2.59 -12.86
N THR A 34 -1.14 -3.43 -12.47
CA THR A 34 -1.97 -3.21 -11.27
C THR A 34 -1.53 -4.13 -10.13
N LEU A 35 -1.75 -3.72 -8.89
CA LEU A 35 -1.56 -4.62 -7.74
C LEU A 35 -2.63 -5.74 -7.78
N SER A 36 -2.19 -6.99 -7.71
CA SER A 36 -3.10 -8.14 -7.81
C SER A 36 -4.03 -8.23 -6.59
N SER A 37 -5.30 -8.58 -6.81
CA SER A 37 -6.23 -8.89 -5.71
C SER A 37 -5.78 -10.11 -4.90
N ASN A 38 -4.96 -11.00 -5.50
CA ASN A 38 -4.40 -12.17 -4.83
C ASN A 38 -3.40 -11.83 -3.71
N ILE A 39 -3.10 -10.55 -3.49
CA ILE A 39 -2.31 -10.09 -2.34
C ILE A 39 -2.86 -10.59 -1.00
N ASN A 40 -4.16 -10.90 -0.91
CA ASN A 40 -4.76 -11.49 0.28
C ASN A 40 -4.29 -12.91 0.61
N ASN A 41 -3.54 -13.58 -0.27
CA ASN A 41 -2.95 -14.88 0.02
C ASN A 41 -1.65 -14.74 0.84
N LEU A 42 -1.06 -13.55 0.87
CA LEU A 42 0.17 -13.23 1.60
C LEU A 42 -0.15 -12.92 3.07
N ASP A 43 -0.77 -13.88 3.77
CA ASP A 43 -1.33 -13.70 5.12
C ASP A 43 -0.27 -13.29 6.17
N GLU A 44 1.00 -13.65 5.93
CA GLU A 44 2.13 -13.32 6.81
C GLU A 44 2.83 -11.99 6.44
N LEU A 45 2.39 -11.31 5.38
CA LEU A 45 3.04 -10.09 4.90
C LEU A 45 2.90 -8.95 5.91
N LYS A 46 4.04 -8.36 6.27
CA LYS A 46 4.14 -7.21 7.18
C LYS A 46 4.59 -5.94 6.48
N ALA A 47 5.41 -6.05 5.44
CA ALA A 47 5.89 -4.90 4.70
C ALA A 47 5.75 -5.10 3.20
N LEU A 48 5.13 -4.12 2.55
CA LEU A 48 5.12 -3.98 1.09
C LEU A 48 5.69 -2.62 0.71
N ASP A 49 6.87 -2.64 0.10
CA ASP A 49 7.55 -1.44 -0.41
C ASP A 49 7.63 -1.53 -1.93
N ILE A 50 6.75 -0.80 -2.61
CA ILE A 50 6.69 -0.71 -4.09
C ILE A 50 6.86 0.73 -4.58
N LYS A 51 7.32 1.64 -3.71
CA LYS A 51 7.49 3.04 -4.06
C LYS A 51 8.41 3.23 -5.27
N ASN A 52 8.23 4.34 -5.99
CA ASN A 52 9.03 4.69 -7.16
C ASN A 52 9.06 3.56 -8.20
N ASN A 53 7.88 3.23 -8.72
CA ASN A 53 7.63 2.30 -9.82
C ASN A 53 6.56 2.90 -10.74
N ASN A 54 6.00 2.09 -11.64
CA ASN A 54 4.95 2.46 -12.60
C ASN A 54 3.66 1.67 -12.34
N PHE A 55 3.38 1.29 -11.10
CA PHE A 55 2.11 0.63 -10.75
C PHE A 55 0.95 1.61 -10.96
N SER A 56 -0.17 1.13 -11.46
CA SER A 56 -1.33 1.95 -11.79
C SER A 56 -2.65 1.34 -11.36
N GLY A 57 -3.74 2.09 -11.53
CA GLY A 57 -5.09 1.66 -11.17
C GLY A 57 -5.39 1.85 -9.69
N LYS A 58 -6.33 1.07 -9.16
CA LYS A 58 -6.77 1.17 -7.75
C LYS A 58 -5.97 0.22 -6.86
N ILE A 59 -5.79 0.62 -5.60
CA ILE A 59 -5.28 -0.29 -4.56
C ILE A 59 -6.40 -1.30 -4.22
N PRO A 60 -6.17 -2.61 -4.36
CA PRO A 60 -7.18 -3.64 -4.13
C PRO A 60 -7.58 -3.67 -2.65
N PRO A 61 -8.88 -3.73 -2.30
CA PRO A 61 -9.33 -3.80 -0.91
C PRO A 61 -8.85 -5.05 -0.16
N GLU A 62 -8.52 -6.11 -0.89
CA GLU A 62 -7.92 -7.34 -0.40
C GLU A 62 -6.68 -7.12 0.49
N ILE A 63 -5.93 -6.03 0.27
CA ILE A 63 -4.78 -5.67 1.10
C ILE A 63 -5.14 -5.39 2.57
N GLY A 64 -6.38 -4.99 2.84
CA GLY A 64 -6.85 -4.82 4.22
C GLY A 64 -6.95 -6.14 4.99
N ARG A 65 -7.11 -7.28 4.29
CA ARG A 65 -7.29 -8.59 4.92
C ARG A 65 -6.03 -9.13 5.58
N ILE A 66 -4.87 -8.84 5.00
CA ILE A 66 -3.57 -9.33 5.51
C ILE A 66 -3.03 -8.48 6.68
N SER A 67 -3.69 -7.36 6.99
CA SER A 67 -3.31 -6.45 8.09
C SER A 67 -1.80 -6.10 8.09
N PRO A 68 -1.28 -5.49 7.01
CA PRO A 68 0.14 -5.16 6.91
C PRO A 68 0.52 -4.07 7.93
N ASP A 69 1.79 -4.07 8.34
CA ASP A 69 2.33 -3.06 9.25
C ASP A 69 2.80 -1.81 8.48
N TYR A 70 3.43 -2.02 7.30
CA TYR A 70 4.09 -0.98 6.52
C TYR A 70 3.73 -1.07 5.04
N LEU A 71 3.22 0.03 4.48
CA LEU A 71 2.88 0.17 3.06
C LEU A 71 3.52 1.42 2.48
N PHE A 72 4.33 1.27 1.43
CA PHE A 72 4.98 2.39 0.73
C PHE A 72 4.70 2.33 -0.76
N PHE A 73 3.77 3.17 -1.21
CA PHE A 73 3.18 3.20 -2.55
C PHE A 73 3.45 4.49 -3.32
N GLN A 74 4.04 5.50 -2.69
CA GLN A 74 4.34 6.79 -3.30
C GLN A 74 5.28 6.67 -4.51
N GLY A 75 5.21 7.63 -5.44
CA GLY A 75 5.92 7.56 -6.71
C GLY A 75 5.40 6.44 -7.61
N ASN A 76 4.08 6.29 -7.69
CA ASN A 76 3.40 5.39 -8.64
C ASN A 76 2.21 6.12 -9.28
N ASP A 77 1.53 5.48 -10.23
CA ASP A 77 0.37 6.02 -10.95
C ASP A 77 -0.97 5.49 -10.36
N PHE A 78 -1.02 5.25 -9.05
CA PHE A 78 -2.24 4.79 -8.37
C PHE A 78 -3.32 5.89 -8.35
N ASN A 79 -4.58 5.46 -8.42
CA ASN A 79 -5.74 6.35 -8.37
C ASN A 79 -6.90 5.78 -7.54
N GLY A 80 -7.93 6.61 -7.34
CA GLY A 80 -9.16 6.19 -6.69
C GLY A 80 -9.12 6.43 -5.18
N THR A 81 -9.73 5.54 -4.41
CA THR A 81 -9.87 5.71 -2.95
C THR A 81 -9.11 4.61 -2.23
N MET A 82 -8.38 4.97 -1.17
CA MET A 82 -7.77 3.99 -0.27
C MET A 82 -8.83 3.03 0.29
N PRO A 83 -8.57 1.72 0.34
CA PRO A 83 -9.47 0.79 1.00
C PRO A 83 -9.69 1.14 2.48
N SER A 84 -10.95 1.26 2.90
CA SER A 84 -11.32 1.54 4.29
C SER A 84 -10.84 0.47 5.26
N ASP A 85 -10.60 -0.76 4.80
CA ASP A 85 -10.12 -1.86 5.62
C ASP A 85 -8.67 -1.66 6.10
N LEU A 86 -7.92 -0.74 5.46
CA LEU A 86 -6.61 -0.28 5.96
C LEU A 86 -6.75 0.75 7.09
N CYS A 87 -7.94 1.29 7.31
CA CYS A 87 -8.22 2.24 8.39
C CYS A 87 -8.40 1.49 9.71
N GLY A 88 -7.29 1.14 10.34
CA GLY A 88 -7.29 0.44 11.62
C GLY A 88 -6.03 0.70 12.45
N PRO A 89 -6.04 0.35 13.74
CA PRO A 89 -4.94 0.63 14.68
C PRO A 89 -3.68 -0.21 14.43
N ARG A 90 -3.75 -1.21 13.54
CA ARG A 90 -2.65 -2.15 13.28
C ARG A 90 -1.64 -1.63 12.26
N LEU A 91 -2.10 -0.78 11.34
CA LEU A 91 -1.24 -0.20 10.32
C LEU A 91 -0.35 0.86 10.95
N LYS A 92 0.96 0.65 10.87
CA LYS A 92 1.94 1.57 11.48
C LYS A 92 2.28 2.71 10.54
N GLN A 93 2.46 2.42 9.25
CA GLN A 93 2.80 3.42 8.24
C GLN A 93 2.16 3.10 6.89
N LEU A 94 1.65 4.14 6.25
CA LEU A 94 1.18 4.09 4.88
C LEU A 94 1.50 5.40 4.15
N TRP A 95 2.28 5.31 3.09
CA TRP A 95 2.62 6.43 2.20
C TRP A 95 2.12 6.15 0.78
N ALA A 96 1.40 7.11 0.19
CA ALA A 96 1.04 7.15 -1.22
C ALA A 96 0.89 8.61 -1.67
N ASP A 97 0.82 8.83 -2.98
CA ASP A 97 0.80 10.17 -3.58
C ASP A 97 -0.55 10.89 -3.34
N CYS A 98 -0.49 12.16 -2.91
CA CYS A 98 -1.67 12.98 -2.68
C CYS A 98 -2.30 13.47 -4.01
N GLY A 99 -3.63 13.64 -4.02
CA GLY A 99 -4.36 14.20 -5.17
C GLY A 99 -4.97 13.14 -6.07
N GLU A 100 -4.17 12.18 -6.54
CA GLU A 100 -4.65 11.07 -7.39
C GLU A 100 -5.31 9.97 -6.55
N VAL A 101 -4.84 9.78 -5.31
CA VAL A 101 -5.43 8.86 -4.33
C VAL A 101 -6.19 9.65 -3.26
N THR A 102 -7.48 9.37 -3.13
CA THR A 102 -8.36 9.90 -2.08
C THR A 102 -8.23 9.06 -0.82
N CYS A 103 -8.00 9.71 0.31
CA CYS A 103 -7.74 9.03 1.59
C CYS A 103 -9.00 9.04 2.46
N CYS A 104 -9.42 7.87 2.95
CA CYS A 104 -10.65 7.73 3.73
C CYS A 104 -10.43 7.77 5.26
N CYS A 105 -9.18 7.82 5.74
CA CYS A 105 -8.86 7.91 7.16
C CYS A 105 -7.52 8.60 7.41
N CYS A 106 -7.42 9.31 8.54
CA CYS A 106 -6.24 10.11 8.88
C CYS A 106 -5.08 9.30 9.47
N THR A 107 -5.12 7.97 9.48
CA THR A 107 -3.93 7.15 9.77
C THR A 107 -3.18 6.74 8.51
N ALA A 108 -3.73 7.08 7.33
CA ALA A 108 -3.21 6.69 6.04
C ALA A 108 -3.21 7.87 5.05
N CYS A 109 -2.03 8.11 4.47
CA CYS A 109 -1.69 9.03 3.37
C CYS A 109 -1.74 10.56 3.61
N CYS A 110 -0.55 11.17 3.66
CA CYS A 110 -0.05 12.17 2.70
C CYS A 110 1.45 12.40 2.97
N GLU A 111 2.27 12.51 1.91
CA GLU A 111 3.75 12.47 1.98
C GLU A 111 4.37 13.71 2.67
N ASP A 112 3.63 14.80 2.80
CA ASP A 112 4.17 16.09 3.28
C ASP A 112 3.94 16.35 4.78
N GLY A 113 3.31 15.43 5.50
CA GLY A 113 2.93 15.65 6.89
C GLY A 113 1.93 16.81 7.07
N SER A 114 1.31 17.30 5.99
CA SER A 114 0.29 18.34 6.02
C SER A 114 -1.07 17.71 6.34
N VAL A 115 -1.18 17.37 7.63
CA VAL A 115 -2.42 17.17 8.38
C VAL A 115 -3.25 15.94 8.01
N CYS A 116 -2.95 14.87 8.74
CA CYS A 116 -3.91 13.86 9.13
C CYS A 116 -4.35 14.15 10.58
N GLN A 117 -5.36 14.99 10.79
CA GLN A 117 -5.98 15.17 12.11
C GLN A 117 -7.13 14.18 12.25
N MET A 118 -7.07 13.32 13.27
CA MET A 118 -8.15 12.41 13.68
C MET A 118 -9.53 12.96 13.33
N ASN A 119 -10.41 12.14 12.75
CA ASN A 119 -11.83 12.50 12.68
C ASN A 119 -12.27 12.89 14.09
N LYS A 120 -12.81 14.11 14.24
CA LYS A 120 -13.27 14.66 15.53
C LYS A 120 -14.34 13.78 16.21
N ASP A 121 -14.91 12.82 15.48
CA ASP A 121 -15.90 11.87 15.97
C ASP A 121 -15.29 10.70 16.78
N ASP A 122 -14.02 10.35 16.57
CA ASP A 122 -13.32 9.31 17.35
C ASP A 122 -12.68 9.84 18.64
N GLN A 123 -12.56 11.16 18.79
CA GLN A 123 -12.12 11.80 20.04
C GLN A 123 -13.22 11.83 21.12
N LYS A 124 -14.45 11.43 20.80
CA LYS A 124 -15.60 11.42 21.75
C LYS A 124 -15.90 10.06 22.37
N LYS A 125 -15.05 9.04 22.17
CA LYS A 125 -15.25 7.67 22.71
C LYS A 125 -14.20 7.22 23.73
N LEU A 126 -13.49 8.15 24.36
CA LEU A 126 -12.64 7.92 25.54
C LEU A 126 -13.11 8.80 26.70
#